data_AF-A0A4Q2X3R3-F1
#
_entry.id   AF-A0A4Q2X3R3-F1
#
_cell.length_a   1.000
_cell.length_b   1.000
_cell.length_c   1.000
_cell.angle_alpha   90.00
_cell.angle_beta   90.00
_cell.angle_gamma   90.00
#
_symmetry.space_group_name_H-M   'P 1'
#
loop_
_entity.id
_entity.type
_entity.pdbx_description
1 polymer ?
#
loop_
_entity_poly.entity_id
_entity_poly.type
_entity_poly.pdbx_seq_one_letter_code
_entity_poly.pdbx_strand_id
1 'polypeptide(L)'
;MRVPIPVVILLVLAVAGGTWWQNTRHMDFMTPPSQARLELVRAQAEELFPEVKEPDEPEKPVEPPPPEPPPPVEPPKPEIDLGDLAAAPTLVDYSLRAPDGVPHLIELATALEEKGEFQRALLAWERVLDLGKPDDSQATTALSAIRRLRPTLPDWNTKPETAITVTLHAGTGKKLAKTIAPVLESVAKDLERASSGIVKVKTQVTA
;
A
#
# COMPACT_ATOMS: atom_id res chain seq x y z
N MET A 1 -35.85 5.57 12.10
CA MET A 1 -35.56 6.23 13.38
C MET A 1 -34.11 6.70 13.35
N ARG A 2 -33.82 7.98 13.58
CA ARG A 2 -32.44 8.51 13.61
C ARG A 2 -32.01 8.63 15.07
N VAL A 3 -30.88 8.04 15.43
CA VAL A 3 -30.31 8.16 16.77
C VAL A 3 -29.69 9.56 16.89
N PRO A 4 -29.98 10.33 17.95
CA PRO A 4 -29.40 11.66 18.13
C PRO A 4 -27.87 11.59 18.23
N ILE A 5 -27.18 12.48 17.52
CA ILE A 5 -25.70 12.59 17.51
C ILE A 5 -25.09 12.64 18.93
N PRO A 6 -25.66 13.38 19.91
CA PRO A 6 -25.10 13.40 21.28
C PRO A 6 -25.06 12.03 21.94
N VAL A 7 -26.06 11.18 21.66
CA VAL A 7 -26.14 9.82 22.20
C VAL A 7 -25.03 8.96 21.62
N VAL A 8 -24.75 9.09 20.31
CA VAL A 8 -23.67 8.36 19.64
C VAL A 8 -22.30 8.73 20.21
N ILE A 9 -22.04 10.02 20.42
CA ILE A 9 -20.77 10.50 20.98
C ILE A 9 -20.54 9.95 22.39
N LEU A 10 -21.56 10.01 23.26
CA LEU A 10 -21.47 9.46 24.61
C LEU A 10 -21.21 7.96 24.61
N LEU A 11 -21.83 7.22 23.69
CA LEU A 11 -21.66 5.78 23.56
C LEU A 11 -20.26 5.41 23.08
N VAL A 12 -19.71 6.16 22.12
CA VAL A 12 -18.32 5.98 21.66
C VAL A 12 -17.32 6.26 22.78
N LEU A 13 -17.49 7.35 23.53
CA LEU A 13 -16.62 7.68 24.66
C LEU A 13 -16.71 6.63 25.78
N ALA A 14 -17.91 6.12 26.07
CA ALA A 14 -18.10 5.07 27.07
C ALA A 14 -17.42 3.76 26.65
N VAL A 15 -17.52 3.38 25.38
CA VAL A 15 -16.86 2.17 24.86
C VAL A 15 -15.34 2.35 24.87
N ALA A 16 -14.82 3.44 24.30
CA ALA A 16 -13.38 3.68 24.24
C ALA A 16 -12.77 3.80 25.65
N GLY A 17 -13.41 4.56 26.54
CA GLY A 17 -12.96 4.71 27.93
C GLY A 17 -13.08 3.41 28.72
N GLY A 18 -14.15 2.65 28.52
CA GLY A 18 -14.35 1.34 29.15
C GLY A 18 -13.31 0.32 28.72
N THR A 19 -13.06 0.20 27.42
CA THR A 19 -12.02 -0.70 26.88
C THR A 19 -10.64 -0.30 27.34
N TRP A 20 -10.33 1.00 27.33
CA TRP A 20 -9.06 1.51 27.83
C TRP A 20 -8.88 1.19 29.32
N TRP A 21 -9.86 1.53 30.16
CA TRP A 21 -9.82 1.27 31.60
C TRP A 21 -9.69 -0.22 31.92
N GLN A 22 -10.46 -1.08 31.24
CA GLN A 22 -10.37 -2.53 31.41
C GLN A 22 -8.95 -3.05 31.16
N ASN A 23 -8.28 -2.51 30.14
CA ASN A 23 -6.97 -2.95 29.70
C ASN A 23 -5.82 -2.33 30.50
N THR A 24 -5.99 -1.11 31.02
CA THR A 24 -4.90 -0.37 31.70
C THR A 24 -5.00 -0.38 33.23
N ARG A 25 -6.15 -0.73 33.82
CA ARG A 25 -6.35 -0.68 35.29
C ARG A 25 -5.36 -1.51 36.12
N HIS A 26 -4.72 -2.49 35.52
CA HIS A 26 -3.77 -3.41 36.16
C HIS A 26 -2.33 -3.15 35.74
N MET A 27 -2.11 -2.16 34.87
CA MET A 27 -0.79 -1.71 34.49
C MET A 27 -0.34 -0.64 35.49
N ASP A 28 0.86 -0.84 36.03
CA ASP A 28 1.49 0.15 36.89
C ASP A 28 2.35 1.09 36.05
N PHE A 29 1.92 2.34 35.93
CA PHE A 29 2.61 3.40 35.20
C PHE A 29 3.38 4.35 36.12
N MET A 30 3.24 4.20 37.44
CA MET A 30 3.76 5.14 38.44
C MET A 30 4.94 4.55 39.22
N THR A 31 5.12 3.23 39.23
CA THR A 31 6.32 2.63 39.79
C THR A 31 7.39 2.41 38.72
N PRO A 32 8.64 2.81 38.99
CA PRO A 32 9.74 2.46 38.12
C PRO A 32 9.92 0.92 38.12
N PRO A 33 10.19 0.31 36.95
CA PRO A 33 10.39 -1.13 36.85
C PRO A 33 11.56 -1.59 37.74
N SER A 34 11.40 -2.75 38.37
CA SER A 34 12.45 -3.37 39.19
C SER A 34 13.65 -3.77 38.32
N GLN A 35 14.86 -3.76 38.90
CA GLN A 35 16.11 -4.09 38.19
C GLN A 35 16.04 -5.47 37.50
N ALA A 36 15.43 -6.46 38.15
CA ALA A 36 15.23 -7.79 37.56
C ALA A 36 14.35 -7.78 36.29
N ARG A 37 13.38 -6.87 36.18
CA ARG A 37 12.54 -6.73 34.97
C ARG A 37 13.29 -6.06 33.84
N LEU A 38 14.17 -5.11 34.16
CA LEU A 38 15.01 -4.42 33.18
C LEU A 38 16.03 -5.38 32.56
N GLU A 39 16.63 -6.27 33.35
CA GLU A 39 17.55 -7.29 32.85
C GLU A 39 16.86 -8.29 31.92
N LEU A 40 15.63 -8.70 32.24
CA LEU A 40 14.83 -9.57 31.37
C LEU A 40 14.49 -8.92 30.02
N VAL A 41 14.11 -7.64 30.04
CA VAL A 41 13.81 -6.88 28.81
C VAL A 41 15.09 -6.62 28.01
N ARG A 42 16.21 -6.35 28.68
CA ARG A 42 17.53 -6.19 28.03
C ARG A 42 17.94 -7.48 27.31
N ALA A 43 17.83 -8.64 27.97
CA ALA A 43 18.14 -9.93 27.36
C ALA A 43 17.23 -10.24 26.15
N GLN A 44 15.93 -9.94 26.23
CA GLN A 44 15.02 -10.07 25.09
C GLN A 44 15.34 -9.08 23.95
N ALA A 45 15.78 -7.87 24.28
CA ALA A 45 16.17 -6.87 23.28
C ALA A 45 17.48 -7.25 22.57
N GLU A 46 18.47 -7.80 23.29
CA GLU A 46 19.73 -8.31 22.74
C GLU A 46 19.51 -9.53 21.82
N GLU A 47 18.49 -10.36 22.11
CA GLU A 47 18.12 -11.50 21.25
C GLU A 47 17.40 -11.07 19.97
N LEU A 48 16.59 -10.00 20.03
CA LEU A 48 15.84 -9.45 18.89
C LEU A 48 16.65 -8.44 18.05
N PHE A 49 17.66 -7.82 18.64
CA PHE A 49 18.52 -6.82 18.02
C PHE A 49 19.99 -7.16 18.33
N PRO A 50 20.72 -7.85 17.43
CA PRO A 50 22.12 -8.18 17.68
C PRO A 50 22.96 -6.91 17.81
N GLU A 51 23.77 -6.87 18.88
CA GLU A 51 24.55 -5.70 19.29
C GLU A 51 25.60 -5.35 18.22
N VAL A 52 25.44 -4.17 17.59
CA VAL A 52 26.48 -3.57 16.76
C VAL A 52 27.60 -3.17 17.71
N LYS A 53 28.71 -3.91 17.68
CA LYS A 53 29.89 -3.61 18.49
C LYS A 53 30.40 -2.21 18.16
N GLU A 54 30.16 -1.26 19.05
CA GLU A 54 30.94 -0.03 19.09
C GLU A 54 32.37 -0.41 19.52
N PRO A 55 33.40 -0.03 18.75
CA PRO A 55 34.77 -0.35 19.10
C PRO A 55 35.19 0.48 20.33
N ASP A 56 35.53 -0.20 21.41
CA ASP A 56 36.10 0.37 22.63
C ASP A 56 37.30 1.29 22.32
N GLU A 57 37.36 2.41 23.05
CA GLU A 57 38.45 3.40 23.00
C GLU A 57 39.84 2.80 23.35
N PRO A 58 40.93 3.44 22.91
CA PRO A 58 42.21 2.78 22.66
C PRO A 58 43.13 2.63 23.87
N GLU A 59 43.66 1.42 24.09
CA GLU A 59 45.01 1.24 24.65
C GLU A 59 46.05 1.42 23.53
N LYS A 60 46.60 2.64 23.44
CA LYS A 60 47.96 3.08 23.03
C LYS A 60 48.89 2.18 22.18
N PRO A 61 49.81 2.84 21.44
CA PRO A 61 49.79 3.09 20.00
C PRO A 61 50.57 2.02 19.23
N VAL A 62 49.94 1.38 18.24
CA VAL A 62 50.63 0.52 17.28
C VAL A 62 50.45 1.12 15.88
N GLU A 63 51.56 1.12 15.15
CA GLU A 63 51.81 1.74 13.85
C GLU A 63 50.62 1.64 12.87
N PRO A 64 50.36 2.69 12.07
CA PRO A 64 49.22 2.68 11.15
C PRO A 64 49.37 1.51 10.16
N PRO A 65 48.41 0.57 10.12
CA PRO A 65 48.41 -0.49 9.15
C PRO A 65 48.13 0.08 7.74
N PRO A 66 48.51 -0.64 6.67
CA PRO A 66 48.27 -0.21 5.30
C PRO A 66 46.76 0.00 5.07
N PRO A 67 46.36 0.94 4.20
CA PRO A 67 44.94 1.27 3.98
C PRO A 67 44.16 0.01 3.59
N GLU A 68 43.09 -0.25 4.33
CA GLU A 68 42.18 -1.36 4.08
C GLU A 68 41.61 -1.28 2.65
N PRO A 69 41.50 -2.41 1.94
CA PRO A 69 40.80 -2.43 0.66
C PRO A 69 39.34 -1.99 0.86
N PRO A 70 38.77 -1.22 -0.09
CA PRO A 70 37.42 -0.69 0.04
C PRO A 70 36.41 -1.83 0.28
N PRO A 71 35.30 -1.55 1.00
CA PRO A 71 34.28 -2.55 1.32
C PRO A 71 33.84 -3.28 0.05
N PRO A 72 33.49 -4.59 0.14
CA PRO A 72 32.93 -5.31 -0.99
C PRO A 72 31.72 -4.52 -1.50
N VAL A 73 31.86 -3.94 -2.68
CA VAL A 73 30.76 -3.32 -3.40
C VAL A 73 29.68 -4.40 -3.47
N GLU A 74 28.55 -4.20 -2.78
CA GLU A 74 27.38 -5.05 -2.99
C GLU A 74 27.21 -5.15 -4.50
N PRO A 75 27.15 -6.38 -5.06
CA PRO A 75 27.03 -6.52 -6.50
C PRO A 75 25.84 -5.64 -6.92
N PRO A 76 26.03 -4.69 -7.86
CA PRO A 76 24.97 -3.79 -8.25
C PRO A 76 23.75 -4.64 -8.57
N LYS A 77 22.63 -4.39 -7.88
CA LYS A 77 21.36 -5.04 -8.21
C LYS A 77 21.23 -4.98 -9.73
N PRO A 78 20.96 -6.10 -10.41
CA PRO A 78 20.88 -6.12 -11.86
C PRO A 78 19.97 -4.97 -12.30
N GLU A 79 20.50 -4.09 -13.15
CA GLU A 79 19.77 -2.90 -13.59
C GLU A 79 18.50 -3.37 -14.29
N ILE A 80 17.36 -3.21 -13.62
CA ILE A 80 16.07 -3.43 -14.24
C ILE A 80 15.90 -2.31 -15.25
N ASP A 81 15.77 -2.70 -16.53
CA ASP A 81 15.37 -1.79 -17.59
C ASP A 81 14.07 -1.10 -17.15
N LEU A 82 13.94 0.22 -17.21
CA LEU A 82 12.70 0.91 -16.82
C LEU A 82 11.85 1.29 -18.04
N GLY A 83 12.34 0.99 -19.24
CA GLY A 83 11.81 1.49 -20.50
C GLY A 83 12.17 2.96 -20.73
N ASP A 84 11.54 3.53 -21.75
CA ASP A 84 11.68 4.95 -22.07
C ASP A 84 10.86 5.82 -21.10
N LEU A 85 11.56 6.52 -20.21
CA LEU A 85 10.96 7.43 -19.23
C LEU A 85 10.62 8.82 -19.84
N ALA A 86 11.17 9.17 -21.00
CA ALA A 86 10.92 10.47 -21.63
C ALA A 86 9.55 10.52 -22.32
N ALA A 87 9.04 9.38 -22.78
CA ALA A 87 7.68 9.27 -23.31
C ALA A 87 6.63 9.30 -22.18
N ALA A 88 5.39 9.66 -22.51
CA ALA A 88 4.27 9.44 -21.59
C ALA A 88 3.89 7.95 -21.59
N PRO A 89 3.62 7.34 -20.42
CA PRO A 89 3.28 5.92 -20.37
C PRO A 89 1.93 5.63 -21.00
N THR A 90 1.80 4.45 -21.62
CA THR A 90 0.55 3.93 -22.16
C THR A 90 -0.04 2.86 -21.26
N LEU A 91 -1.35 2.55 -21.40
CA LEU A 91 -1.98 1.47 -20.66
C LEU A 91 -1.43 0.07 -20.97
N VAL A 92 -0.63 -0.07 -22.03
CA VAL A 92 -0.05 -1.35 -22.45
C VAL A 92 1.39 -1.50 -21.94
N ASP A 93 1.99 -0.43 -21.42
CA ASP A 93 3.37 -0.47 -20.95
C ASP A 93 3.54 -1.49 -19.83
N TYR A 94 4.72 -2.10 -19.79
CA TYR A 94 5.12 -3.16 -18.85
C TYR A 94 4.32 -4.47 -18.94
N SER A 95 3.29 -4.56 -19.79
CA SER A 95 2.55 -5.81 -20.02
C SER A 95 3.42 -6.92 -20.62
N LEU A 96 4.36 -6.55 -21.50
CA LEU A 96 5.30 -7.48 -22.14
C LEU A 96 6.29 -8.12 -21.16
N ARG A 97 6.35 -7.63 -19.92
CA ARG A 97 7.21 -8.14 -18.85
C ARG A 97 6.50 -9.10 -17.90
N ALA A 98 5.21 -9.33 -18.11
CA ALA A 98 4.48 -10.36 -17.38
C ALA A 98 5.13 -11.76 -17.44
N PRO A 99 5.75 -12.20 -18.56
CA PRO A 99 6.47 -13.48 -18.61
C PRO A 99 7.67 -13.57 -17.67
N ASP A 100 8.27 -12.44 -17.28
CA ASP A 100 9.42 -12.39 -16.36
C ASP A 100 9.01 -12.69 -14.91
N GLY A 101 7.70 -12.73 -14.65
CA GLY A 101 7.13 -13.17 -13.39
C GLY A 101 6.79 -12.02 -12.43
N VAL A 102 6.02 -12.37 -11.39
CA VAL A 102 5.55 -11.43 -10.37
C VAL A 102 6.71 -10.74 -9.63
N PRO A 103 7.78 -11.43 -9.19
CA PRO A 103 8.88 -10.76 -8.49
C PRO A 103 9.53 -9.67 -9.34
N HIS A 104 9.74 -9.92 -10.64
CA HIS A 104 10.30 -8.94 -11.56
C HIS A 104 9.42 -7.69 -11.68
N LEU A 105 8.10 -7.86 -11.79
CA LEU A 105 7.16 -6.75 -11.86
C LEU A 105 7.13 -5.92 -10.56
N ILE A 106 7.28 -6.57 -9.40
CA ILE A 106 7.38 -5.91 -8.09
C ILE A 106 8.67 -5.09 -7.98
N GLU A 107 9.81 -5.66 -8.37
CA GLU A 107 11.08 -4.95 -8.37
C GLU A 107 11.07 -3.77 -9.34
N LEU A 108 10.50 -3.94 -10.54
CA LEU A 108 10.29 -2.87 -11.51
C LEU A 108 9.42 -1.74 -10.93
N ALA A 109 8.30 -2.08 -10.30
CA ALA A 109 7.40 -1.09 -9.71
C ALA A 109 8.09 -0.31 -8.58
N THR A 110 8.88 -1.00 -7.76
CA THR A 110 9.67 -0.40 -6.68
C THR A 110 10.74 0.55 -7.23
N ALA A 111 11.48 0.13 -8.26
CA ALA A 111 12.50 0.96 -8.90
C ALA A 111 11.90 2.22 -9.56
N LEU A 112 10.69 2.11 -10.12
CA LEU A 112 9.96 3.27 -10.65
C LEU A 112 9.53 4.23 -9.54
N GLU A 113 9.08 3.75 -8.38
CA GLU A 113 8.78 4.61 -7.22
C GLU A 113 10.03 5.32 -6.70
N GLU A 114 11.16 4.61 -6.59
CA GLU A 114 12.44 5.18 -6.12
C GLU A 114 12.93 6.31 -7.03
N LYS A 115 12.66 6.22 -8.35
CA LYS A 115 12.98 7.29 -9.31
C LYS A 115 11.93 8.40 -9.39
N GLY A 116 10.83 8.30 -8.64
CA GLY A 116 9.73 9.29 -8.66
C GLY A 116 8.78 9.15 -9.84
N GLU A 117 8.86 8.06 -10.60
CA GLU A 117 8.00 7.77 -11.77
C GLU A 117 6.66 7.16 -11.33
N PHE A 118 5.92 7.87 -10.48
CA PHE A 118 4.77 7.33 -9.75
C PHE A 118 3.62 6.82 -10.65
N GLN A 119 3.39 7.44 -11.80
CA GLN A 119 2.38 6.97 -12.77
C GLN A 119 2.76 5.62 -13.37
N ARG A 120 4.03 5.45 -13.71
CA ARG A 120 4.57 4.19 -14.25
C ARG A 120 4.63 3.12 -13.17
N ALA A 121 5.01 3.50 -11.95
CA ALA A 121 4.99 2.62 -10.80
C ALA A 121 3.58 2.08 -10.52
N LEU A 122 2.57 2.94 -10.51
CA LEU A 122 1.17 2.52 -10.35
C LEU A 122 0.79 1.49 -11.42
N LEU A 123 1.12 1.75 -12.69
CA LEU A 123 0.85 0.82 -13.78
C LEU A 123 1.56 -0.52 -13.57
N ALA A 124 2.83 -0.52 -13.16
CA ALA A 124 3.59 -1.73 -12.90
C ALA A 124 2.99 -2.54 -11.72
N TRP A 125 2.54 -1.89 -10.65
CA TRP A 125 1.81 -2.54 -9.56
C TRP A 125 0.47 -3.13 -10.00
N GLU A 126 -0.25 -2.48 -10.90
CA GLU A 126 -1.46 -3.03 -11.49
C GLU A 126 -1.14 -4.27 -12.34
N ARG A 127 -0.02 -4.29 -13.09
CA ARG A 127 0.41 -5.49 -13.83
C ARG A 127 0.72 -6.69 -12.95
N VAL A 128 1.21 -6.46 -11.72
CA VAL A 128 1.42 -7.54 -10.74
C VAL A 128 0.11 -8.29 -10.48
N LEU A 129 -1.02 -7.58 -10.40
CA LEU A 129 -2.34 -8.16 -10.12
C LEU A 129 -3.06 -8.66 -11.38
N ASP A 130 -2.93 -7.94 -12.49
CA ASP A 130 -3.66 -8.23 -13.72
C ASP A 130 -3.05 -9.38 -14.52
N LEU A 131 -1.71 -9.47 -14.52
CA LEU A 131 -0.96 -10.36 -15.43
C LEU A 131 -0.05 -11.34 -14.68
N GLY A 132 0.57 -10.88 -13.59
CA GLY A 132 1.24 -11.76 -12.66
C GLY A 132 0.21 -12.58 -11.90
N LYS A 133 0.44 -13.85 -11.61
CA LYS A 133 -0.42 -14.64 -10.71
C LYS A 133 0.22 -14.57 -9.33
N PRO A 134 -0.07 -13.53 -8.51
CA PRO A 134 0.65 -13.31 -7.28
C PRO A 134 0.15 -14.26 -6.20
N ASP A 135 1.01 -14.60 -5.24
CA ASP A 135 0.55 -15.15 -3.97
C ASP A 135 -0.12 -14.06 -3.10
N ASP A 136 -0.69 -14.46 -1.96
CA ASP A 136 -1.42 -13.53 -1.07
C ASP A 136 -0.53 -12.39 -0.55
N SER A 137 0.76 -12.65 -0.30
CA SER A 137 1.71 -11.65 0.19
C SER A 137 2.06 -10.63 -0.89
N GLN A 138 2.34 -11.11 -2.10
CA GLN A 138 2.62 -10.30 -3.28
C GLN A 138 1.40 -9.44 -3.66
N ALA A 139 0.20 -10.04 -3.64
CA ALA A 139 -1.05 -9.33 -3.90
C ALA A 139 -1.29 -8.23 -2.85
N THR A 140 -1.05 -8.53 -1.58
CA THR A 140 -1.20 -7.55 -0.49
C THR A 140 -0.23 -6.37 -0.66
N THR A 141 1.01 -6.67 -1.03
CA THR A 141 2.03 -5.64 -1.32
C THR A 141 1.58 -4.73 -2.46
N ALA A 142 1.18 -5.30 -3.60
CA ALA A 142 0.70 -4.53 -4.75
C ALA A 142 -0.54 -3.69 -4.42
N LEU A 143 -1.53 -4.27 -3.73
CA LEU A 143 -2.74 -3.55 -3.30
C LEU A 143 -2.41 -2.39 -2.36
N SER A 144 -1.44 -2.56 -1.45
CA SER A 144 -1.02 -1.50 -0.54
C SER A 144 -0.39 -0.33 -1.29
N ALA A 145 0.45 -0.62 -2.29
CA ALA A 145 1.09 0.39 -3.12
C ALA A 145 0.07 1.12 -4.00
N ILE A 146 -0.85 0.40 -4.66
CA ILE A 146 -1.93 0.99 -5.47
C ILE A 146 -2.80 1.91 -4.60
N ARG A 147 -3.19 1.49 -3.39
CA ARG A 147 -3.98 2.33 -2.48
C ARG A 147 -3.24 3.60 -2.04
N ARG A 148 -1.91 3.54 -1.90
CA ARG A 148 -1.06 4.68 -1.57
C ARG A 148 -0.91 5.65 -2.74
N LEU A 149 -0.63 5.14 -3.94
CA LEU A 149 -0.32 5.94 -5.13
C LEU A 149 -1.56 6.52 -5.82
N ARG A 150 -2.65 5.74 -5.90
CA ARG A 150 -3.82 6.12 -6.71
C ARG A 150 -4.44 7.48 -6.33
N PRO A 151 -4.59 7.85 -5.04
CA PRO A 151 -5.19 9.13 -4.67
C PRO A 151 -4.30 10.36 -4.95
N THR A 152 -2.99 10.16 -5.14
CA THR A 152 -2.04 11.26 -5.34
C THR A 152 -1.84 11.61 -6.82
N LEU A 153 -2.31 10.75 -7.71
CA LEU A 153 -2.13 10.87 -9.15
C LEU A 153 -3.40 11.42 -9.83
N PRO A 154 -3.24 12.21 -10.91
CA PRO A 154 -4.39 12.62 -11.71
C PRO A 154 -5.02 11.41 -12.40
N ASP A 155 -6.28 11.57 -12.82
CA ASP A 155 -6.95 10.56 -13.64
C ASP A 155 -6.16 10.30 -14.93
N TRP A 156 -6.01 9.02 -15.27
CA TRP A 156 -5.24 8.57 -16.41
C TRP A 156 -5.85 9.02 -17.74
N ASN A 157 -7.18 9.14 -17.81
CA ASN A 157 -7.82 9.55 -19.05
C ASN A 157 -7.59 11.03 -19.35
N THR A 158 -6.57 11.31 -20.16
CA THR A 158 -6.28 12.66 -20.68
C THR A 158 -7.29 13.14 -21.74
N LYS A 159 -8.12 12.25 -22.29
CA LYS A 159 -9.09 12.53 -23.37
C LYS A 159 -10.47 11.94 -23.03
N PRO A 160 -11.27 12.63 -22.19
CA PRO A 160 -12.59 12.16 -21.76
C PRO A 160 -13.54 11.77 -22.90
N GLU A 161 -13.38 12.38 -24.07
CA GLU A 161 -14.15 12.09 -25.29
C GLU A 161 -13.89 10.70 -25.87
N THR A 162 -12.75 10.08 -25.54
CA THR A 162 -12.41 8.71 -25.96
C THR A 162 -12.82 7.64 -24.93
N ALA A 163 -13.53 8.04 -23.86
CA ALA A 163 -13.94 7.11 -22.82
C ALA A 163 -14.85 6.00 -23.37
N ILE A 164 -14.55 4.76 -22.98
CA ILE A 164 -15.31 3.59 -23.39
C ILE A 164 -16.66 3.63 -22.69
N THR A 165 -17.76 3.66 -23.44
CA THR A 165 -19.10 3.66 -22.83
C THR A 165 -19.54 2.24 -22.50
N VAL A 166 -19.83 1.98 -21.22
CA VAL A 166 -20.35 0.70 -20.71
C VAL A 166 -21.73 0.95 -20.10
N THR A 167 -22.70 0.06 -20.36
CA THR A 167 -24.03 0.14 -19.76
C THR A 167 -24.23 -0.98 -18.76
N LEU A 168 -24.47 -0.64 -17.50
CA LEU A 168 -24.89 -1.57 -16.46
C LEU A 168 -26.39 -1.82 -16.59
N HIS A 169 -26.75 -3.02 -17.03
CA HIS A 169 -28.15 -3.45 -17.12
C HIS A 169 -28.54 -4.22 -15.87
N ALA A 170 -29.65 -3.83 -15.23
CA ALA A 170 -30.27 -4.58 -14.15
C ALA A 170 -31.73 -4.90 -14.49
N GLY A 171 -32.04 -6.19 -14.66
CA GLY A 171 -33.40 -6.68 -14.80
C GLY A 171 -33.98 -7.02 -13.43
N THR A 172 -35.09 -6.42 -13.04
CA THR A 172 -35.69 -6.63 -11.72
C THR A 172 -37.19 -6.35 -11.74
N GLY A 173 -37.98 -6.93 -10.83
CA GLY A 173 -39.41 -6.60 -10.74
C GLY A 173 -39.67 -5.13 -10.37
N LYS A 174 -40.82 -4.58 -10.85
CA LYS A 174 -41.25 -3.18 -10.64
C LYS A 174 -41.09 -2.62 -9.22
N LYS A 175 -41.30 -3.45 -8.19
CA LYS A 175 -41.15 -3.05 -6.78
C LYS A 175 -39.70 -2.77 -6.39
N LEU A 176 -38.75 -3.58 -6.91
CA LEU A 176 -37.33 -3.51 -6.59
C LEU A 176 -36.56 -2.56 -7.51
N ALA A 177 -37.09 -2.23 -8.69
CA ALA A 177 -36.48 -1.28 -9.62
C ALA A 177 -36.15 0.08 -8.97
N LYS A 178 -37.05 0.58 -8.10
CA LYS A 178 -36.85 1.84 -7.36
C LYS A 178 -35.70 1.77 -6.34
N THR A 179 -35.45 0.59 -5.78
CA THR A 179 -34.40 0.38 -4.78
C THR A 179 -33.05 0.12 -5.45
N ILE A 180 -33.03 -0.59 -6.59
CA ILE A 180 -31.81 -0.97 -7.30
C ILE A 180 -31.23 0.20 -8.10
N ALA A 181 -32.06 1.08 -8.66
CA ALA A 181 -31.59 2.23 -9.44
C ALA A 181 -30.48 3.07 -8.75
N PRO A 182 -30.66 3.57 -7.50
CA PRO A 182 -29.61 4.35 -6.83
C PRO A 182 -28.35 3.54 -6.50
N VAL A 183 -28.50 2.24 -6.23
CA VAL A 183 -27.34 1.35 -6.00
C VAL A 183 -26.55 1.19 -7.29
N LEU A 184 -27.24 0.98 -8.41
CA LEU A 184 -26.62 0.85 -9.73
C LEU A 184 -25.89 2.13 -10.15
N GLU A 185 -26.44 3.30 -9.83
CA GLU A 185 -25.77 4.59 -10.05
C GLU A 185 -24.53 4.77 -9.16
N SER A 186 -24.57 4.32 -7.90
CA SER A 186 -23.40 4.33 -7.03
C SER A 186 -22.30 3.44 -7.59
N VAL A 187 -22.65 2.21 -7.99
CA VAL A 187 -21.70 1.27 -8.60
C VAL A 187 -21.13 1.83 -9.90
N ALA A 188 -21.94 2.49 -10.72
CA ALA A 188 -21.45 3.14 -11.93
C ALA A 188 -20.39 4.20 -11.62
N LYS A 189 -20.63 5.06 -10.63
CA LYS A 189 -19.65 6.08 -10.20
C LYS A 189 -18.37 5.45 -9.63
N ASP A 190 -18.51 4.40 -8.84
CA ASP A 190 -17.36 3.69 -8.28
C ASP A 190 -16.51 3.06 -9.38
N LEU A 191 -17.13 2.49 -10.42
CA LEU A 191 -16.44 1.95 -11.59
C LEU A 191 -15.79 3.05 -12.44
N GLU A 192 -16.46 4.19 -12.67
CA GLU A 192 -15.86 5.32 -13.39
C GLU A 192 -14.60 5.82 -12.67
N ARG A 193 -14.69 6.01 -11.34
CA ARG A 193 -13.55 6.42 -10.50
C ARG A 193 -12.44 5.36 -10.48
N ALA A 194 -12.80 4.09 -10.35
CA ALA A 194 -11.86 2.97 -10.35
C ALA A 194 -11.27 2.67 -11.74
N SER A 195 -11.81 3.27 -12.80
CA SER A 195 -11.21 3.25 -14.14
C SER A 195 -10.39 4.50 -14.43
N SER A 196 -10.26 5.44 -13.48
CA SER A 196 -9.57 6.72 -13.67
C SER A 196 -10.03 7.45 -14.94
N GLY A 197 -11.35 7.44 -15.15
CA GLY A 197 -12.02 8.09 -16.29
C GLY A 197 -11.95 7.36 -17.63
N ILE A 198 -11.30 6.19 -17.72
CA ILE A 198 -11.19 5.42 -18.97
C ILE A 198 -12.57 4.92 -19.43
N VAL A 199 -13.43 4.54 -18.48
CA VAL A 199 -14.76 4.02 -18.74
C VAL A 199 -15.81 5.04 -18.30
N LYS A 200 -16.81 5.26 -19.14
CA LYS A 200 -18.02 6.02 -18.82
C LYS A 200 -19.18 5.05 -18.65
N VAL A 201 -19.76 5.00 -17.47
CA VAL A 201 -20.71 3.97 -17.08
C VAL A 201 -22.13 4.53 -17.01
N LYS A 202 -22.99 4.05 -17.89
CA LYS A 202 -24.43 4.34 -17.90
C LYS A 202 -25.18 3.25 -17.15
N THR A 203 -26.33 3.58 -16.59
CA THR A 203 -27.19 2.62 -15.88
C THR A 203 -28.51 2.46 -16.62
N GLN A 204 -28.99 1.23 -16.72
CA GLN A 204 -30.30 0.91 -17.30
C GLN A 204 -31.00 -0.14 -16.44
N VAL A 205 -32.12 0.24 -15.85
CA VAL A 205 -32.98 -0.67 -15.08
C VAL A 205 -34.19 -1.04 -15.92
N THR A 206 -34.41 -2.34 -16.12
CA THR A 206 -35.55 -2.87 -16.89
C THR A 206 -36.47 -3.60 -15.92
N ALA A 207 -37.78 -3.32 -16.00
CA ALA A 207 -38.79 -3.75 -15.01
C ALA A 207 -40.03 -4.41 -15.59
#